data_AF-A0A3A6NWB8-F1
#
_entry.id   AF-A0A3A6NWB8-F1
#
_cell.length_a   1.000
_cell.length_b   1.000
_cell.length_c   1.000
_cell.angle_alpha   90.00
_cell.angle_beta   90.00
_cell.angle_gamma   90.00
#
_symmetry.space_group_name_H-M   'P 1'
#
loop_
_entity.id
_entity.type
_entity.pdbx_description
1 polymer ?
#
loop_
_entity_poly.entity_id
_entity_poly.type
_entity_poly.pdbx_seq_one_letter_code
_entity_poly.pdbx_strand_id
1 'polypeptide(L)'
;MNAENIHHVDFARQMDGVRSGRVTAIEEGRPLVDFSGNTLGPLAARFAGSLSAEMLRKAAADGGEVLLAFEKNDPARPVIVDILQARLSEPEPEEEIQLTPDELPELRIDGKKIAFEAQEEITLRCGQASITLTRAGKVIIRGAYVLNRSTGVNRIKGGSVQIN
;
A
#
# COMPACT_ATOMS: atom_id res chain seq x y z
N MET A 1 -58.99 15.12 -35.89
CA MET A 1 -58.51 16.52 -35.83
C MET A 1 -58.95 17.03 -34.46
N ASN A 2 -58.15 17.16 -33.40
CA ASN A 2 -56.70 17.26 -33.18
C ASN A 2 -56.39 16.64 -31.80
N ALA A 3 -55.40 15.76 -31.70
CA ALA A 3 -54.01 16.03 -31.25
C ALA A 3 -53.83 15.71 -29.74
N GLU A 4 -53.10 14.62 -29.53
CA GLU A 4 -52.57 14.11 -28.26
C GLU A 4 -51.56 15.08 -27.62
N ASN A 5 -51.13 14.70 -26.40
CA ASN A 5 -49.73 14.74 -25.95
C ASN A 5 -49.23 16.11 -25.40
N ILE A 6 -48.50 16.25 -24.28
CA ILE A 6 -47.69 15.33 -23.47
C ILE A 6 -47.62 15.92 -22.05
N HIS A 7 -47.84 15.11 -21.00
CA HIS A 7 -47.34 15.43 -19.66
C HIS A 7 -45.82 15.38 -19.71
N HIS A 8 -45.16 16.54 -19.65
CA HIS A 8 -43.72 16.62 -19.49
C HIS A 8 -43.37 16.10 -18.09
N VAL A 9 -43.18 14.79 -17.98
CA VAL A 9 -42.59 14.19 -16.78
C VAL A 9 -41.10 14.43 -16.90
N ASP A 10 -40.63 15.44 -16.17
CA ASP A 10 -39.21 15.69 -15.97
C ASP A 10 -38.63 14.51 -15.18
N PHE A 11 -38.02 13.55 -15.90
CA PHE A 11 -37.18 12.52 -15.30
C PHE A 11 -35.79 13.09 -15.01
N ALA A 12 -35.71 14.23 -14.32
CA ALA A 12 -34.50 14.59 -13.62
C ALA A 12 -34.35 13.58 -12.47
N ARG A 13 -33.69 12.46 -12.78
CA ARG A 13 -33.44 11.34 -11.87
C ARG A 13 -32.67 11.90 -10.68
N GLN A 14 -33.41 12.26 -9.63
CA GLN A 14 -32.87 12.83 -8.40
C GLN A 14 -31.85 11.83 -7.87
N MET A 15 -30.56 12.18 -7.99
CA MET A 15 -29.49 11.32 -7.49
C MET A 15 -29.39 11.56 -6.00
N ASP A 16 -29.64 10.52 -5.20
CA ASP A 16 -29.23 10.49 -3.80
C ASP A 16 -27.72 10.80 -3.77
N GLY A 17 -27.32 11.84 -3.04
CA GLY A 17 -26.02 12.51 -3.17
C GLY A 17 -24.78 11.66 -2.89
N VAL A 18 -24.96 10.37 -2.56
CA VAL A 18 -23.90 9.40 -2.33
C VAL A 18 -24.31 8.04 -2.94
N ARG A 19 -23.37 7.32 -3.57
CA ARG A 19 -23.58 5.98 -4.16
C ARG A 19 -22.43 5.03 -3.88
N SER A 20 -22.69 3.74 -3.91
CA SER A 20 -21.63 2.75 -4.07
C SER A 20 -21.21 2.63 -5.54
N GLY A 21 -19.92 2.43 -5.77
CA GLY A 21 -19.31 2.16 -7.06
C GLY A 21 -18.09 1.25 -6.90
N ARG A 22 -17.30 1.13 -7.96
CA ARG A 22 -16.04 0.35 -7.97
C ARG A 22 -14.95 1.12 -8.67
N VAL A 23 -13.71 0.94 -8.24
CA VAL A 23 -12.55 1.41 -9.01
C VAL A 23 -12.28 0.38 -10.10
N THR A 24 -12.33 0.81 -11.36
CA THR A 24 -12.17 -0.09 -12.52
C THR A 24 -10.73 -0.11 -13.01
N ALA A 25 -10.01 1.00 -12.88
CA ALA A 25 -8.63 1.14 -13.32
C ALA A 25 -7.97 2.36 -12.66
N ILE A 26 -6.66 2.50 -12.84
CA ILE A 26 -5.94 3.75 -12.57
C ILE A 26 -5.18 4.13 -13.83
N GLU A 27 -5.50 5.30 -14.39
CA GLU A 27 -4.89 5.82 -15.61
C GLU A 27 -4.26 7.18 -15.31
N GLU A 28 -2.99 7.36 -15.69
CA GLU A 28 -2.24 8.60 -15.45
C GLU A 28 -2.30 9.08 -13.99
N GLY A 29 -2.35 8.14 -13.05
CA GLY A 29 -2.45 8.41 -11.60
C GLY A 29 -3.84 8.84 -11.12
N ARG A 30 -4.88 8.75 -11.97
CA ARG A 30 -6.28 9.01 -11.60
C ARG A 30 -7.08 7.71 -11.55
N PRO A 31 -7.83 7.44 -10.46
CA PRO A 31 -8.72 6.30 -10.42
C PRO A 31 -9.91 6.52 -11.36
N LEU A 32 -10.19 5.52 -12.19
CA LEU A 32 -11.43 5.42 -12.93
C LEU A 32 -12.45 4.65 -12.09
N VAL A 33 -13.69 5.12 -12.05
CA VAL A 33 -14.77 4.49 -11.32
C VAL A 33 -15.96 4.21 -12.21
N ASP A 34 -16.67 3.13 -11.88
CA ASP A 34 -17.98 2.84 -12.44
C ASP A 34 -18.99 2.58 -11.31
N PHE A 35 -20.27 2.82 -11.59
CA PHE A 35 -21.34 2.69 -10.60
C PHE A 35 -22.67 2.36 -11.26
N SER A 36 -23.57 1.78 -10.47
CA SER A 36 -24.89 1.38 -10.97
C SER A 36 -25.65 2.58 -11.55
N GLY A 37 -26.08 2.45 -12.80
CA GLY A 37 -26.80 3.49 -13.54
C GLY A 37 -25.91 4.50 -14.26
N ASN A 38 -24.59 4.32 -14.25
CA ASN A 38 -23.68 5.08 -15.08
C ASN A 38 -23.86 4.70 -16.56
N THR A 39 -24.16 5.68 -17.40
CA THR A 39 -24.31 5.51 -18.86
C THR A 39 -23.15 6.10 -19.65
N LEU A 40 -22.18 6.71 -18.97
CA LEU A 40 -21.04 7.40 -19.58
C LEU A 40 -19.80 6.50 -19.71
N GLY A 41 -19.85 5.28 -19.15
CA GLY A 41 -18.68 4.41 -18.99
C GLY A 41 -17.77 4.88 -17.84
N PRO A 42 -16.62 4.21 -17.61
CA PRO A 42 -15.74 4.55 -16.50
C PRO A 42 -15.31 6.02 -16.49
N LEU A 43 -15.45 6.68 -15.34
CA LEU A 43 -15.18 8.11 -15.16
C LEU A 43 -13.98 8.33 -14.25
N ALA A 44 -13.12 9.27 -14.62
CA ALA A 44 -12.03 9.69 -13.74
C ALA A 44 -12.60 10.38 -12.49
N ALA A 45 -12.26 9.84 -11.32
CA ALA A 45 -12.69 10.36 -10.04
C ALA A 45 -11.58 11.13 -9.34
N ARG A 46 -11.97 12.18 -8.60
CA ARG A 46 -11.14 12.71 -7.52
C ARG A 46 -11.31 11.80 -6.29
N PHE A 47 -10.44 11.93 -5.30
CA PHE A 47 -10.54 11.15 -4.08
C PHE A 47 -10.20 11.99 -2.85
N ALA A 48 -10.75 11.61 -1.70
CA ALA A 48 -10.50 12.25 -0.42
C ALA A 48 -9.01 12.10 -0.01
N GLY A 49 -8.43 13.15 0.60
CA GLY A 49 -7.00 13.17 0.95
C GLY A 49 -6.59 12.13 2.01
N SER A 50 -7.54 11.55 2.74
CA SER A 50 -7.31 10.44 3.67
C SER A 50 -7.06 9.09 2.97
N LEU A 51 -7.43 8.96 1.69
CA LEU A 51 -7.22 7.75 0.92
C LEU A 51 -5.81 7.76 0.31
N SER A 52 -5.03 6.72 0.59
CA SER A 52 -3.72 6.56 -0.02
C SER A 52 -3.84 6.02 -1.44
N ALA A 53 -2.84 6.31 -2.28
CA ALA A 53 -2.78 5.76 -3.63
C ALA A 53 -2.67 4.22 -3.63
N GLU A 54 -2.09 3.64 -2.58
CA GLU A 54 -1.99 2.19 -2.41
C GLU A 54 -3.35 1.56 -2.11
N MET A 55 -4.15 2.17 -1.23
CA MET A 55 -5.52 1.74 -0.95
C MET A 55 -6.39 1.72 -2.22
N LEU A 56 -6.27 2.76 -3.07
CA LEU A 56 -6.98 2.83 -4.35
C LEU A 56 -6.49 1.80 -5.37
N ARG A 57 -5.18 1.50 -5.40
CA ARG A 57 -4.62 0.44 -6.25
C ARG A 57 -5.13 -0.94 -5.82
N LYS A 58 -5.13 -1.24 -4.52
CA LYS A 58 -5.69 -2.48 -3.97
C LYS A 58 -7.18 -2.60 -4.32
N ALA A 59 -7.95 -1.53 -4.12
CA ALA A 59 -9.36 -1.50 -4.53
C ALA A 59 -9.56 -1.74 -6.04
N ALA A 60 -8.70 -1.19 -6.91
CA ALA A 60 -8.79 -1.46 -8.35
C ALA A 60 -8.46 -2.92 -8.70
N ALA A 61 -7.44 -3.50 -8.07
CA ALA A 61 -7.01 -4.87 -8.29
C ALA A 61 -8.04 -5.90 -7.81
N ASP A 62 -8.61 -5.66 -6.63
CA ASP A 62 -9.54 -6.58 -5.97
C ASP A 62 -11.01 -6.36 -6.40
N GLY A 63 -11.26 -5.35 -7.26
CA GLY A 63 -12.62 -4.93 -7.62
C GLY A 63 -13.42 -4.39 -6.42
N GLY A 64 -12.71 -3.78 -5.46
CA GLY A 64 -13.24 -3.24 -4.22
C GLY A 64 -14.30 -2.17 -4.43
N GLU A 65 -15.31 -2.19 -3.56
CA GLU A 65 -16.39 -1.22 -3.59
C GLU A 65 -15.96 0.10 -2.93
N VAL A 66 -16.43 1.20 -3.49
CA VAL A 66 -16.11 2.56 -3.02
C VAL A 66 -17.37 3.38 -2.82
N LEU A 67 -17.30 4.32 -1.88
CA LEU A 67 -18.33 5.31 -1.64
C LEU A 67 -18.04 6.54 -2.52
N LEU A 68 -18.97 6.88 -3.40
CA LEU A 68 -18.90 7.99 -4.33
C LEU A 68 -19.84 9.11 -3.89
N ALA A 69 -19.33 10.34 -3.89
CA ALA A 69 -20.13 11.55 -3.92
C ALA A 69 -19.98 12.23 -5.29
N PHE A 70 -20.92 13.11 -5.63
CA PHE A 70 -20.94 13.78 -6.93
C PHE A 70 -20.89 15.30 -6.75
N GLU A 71 -19.86 15.94 -7.30
CA GLU A 71 -19.69 17.39 -7.17
C GLU A 71 -20.89 18.11 -7.82
N LYS A 72 -21.56 18.99 -7.08
CA LYS A 72 -22.75 19.72 -7.56
C LYS A 72 -23.89 18.81 -8.05
N ASN A 73 -23.97 17.57 -7.53
CA ASN A 73 -24.92 16.54 -7.99
C ASN A 73 -24.75 16.17 -9.48
N ASP A 74 -23.55 16.33 -10.04
CA ASP A 74 -23.24 15.96 -11.43
C ASP A 74 -22.64 14.54 -11.50
N PRO A 75 -23.35 13.55 -12.09
CA PRO A 75 -22.84 12.18 -12.24
C PRO A 75 -21.54 12.07 -13.04
N ALA A 76 -21.21 13.05 -13.88
CA ALA A 76 -19.95 13.08 -14.63
C ALA A 76 -18.74 13.48 -13.75
N ARG A 77 -18.97 13.85 -12.48
CA ARG A 77 -17.95 14.37 -11.56
C ARG A 77 -17.90 13.58 -10.24
N PRO A 78 -17.52 12.29 -10.28
CA PRO A 78 -17.42 11.47 -9.08
C PRO A 78 -16.22 11.86 -8.20
N VAL A 79 -16.42 11.74 -6.88
CA VAL A 79 -15.39 11.85 -5.84
C VAL A 79 -15.47 10.61 -4.96
N ILE A 80 -14.37 9.87 -4.88
CA ILE A 80 -14.21 8.76 -3.95
C ILE A 80 -14.05 9.34 -2.54
N VAL A 81 -15.05 9.12 -1.69
CA VAL A 81 -15.05 9.57 -0.30
C VAL A 81 -14.32 8.56 0.57
N ASP A 82 -14.62 7.27 0.38
CA ASP A 82 -14.02 6.18 1.14
C ASP A 82 -14.08 4.84 0.39
N ILE A 83 -13.37 3.83 0.87
CA ILE A 83 -13.47 2.45 0.43
C ILE A 83 -14.47 1.72 1.32
N LEU A 84 -15.41 1.00 0.71
CA LEU A 84 -16.40 0.21 1.43
C LEU A 84 -15.83 -1.17 1.76
N GLN A 85 -15.78 -1.49 3.04
CA GLN A 85 -15.35 -2.80 3.53
C GLN A 85 -16.53 -3.52 4.17
N ALA A 86 -16.82 -4.74 3.69
CA ALA A 86 -17.89 -5.58 4.26
C ALA A 86 -17.46 -6.33 5.54
N ARG A 87 -16.14 -6.39 5.79
CA ARG A 87 -15.54 -7.04 6.95
C ARG A 87 -14.44 -6.14 7.48
N LEU A 88 -14.27 -6.12 8.80
CA LEU A 88 -13.05 -5.58 9.39
C LEU A 88 -11.89 -6.41 8.82
N SER A 89 -10.87 -5.76 8.30
CA SER A 89 -9.61 -6.44 8.02
C SER A 89 -9.17 -7.10 9.33
N GLU A 90 -9.08 -8.43 9.34
CA GLU A 90 -8.24 -9.08 10.34
C GLU A 90 -6.85 -8.45 10.20
N PRO A 91 -6.13 -8.15 11.29
CA PRO A 91 -4.76 -7.68 11.17
C PRO A 91 -4.03 -8.73 10.34
N GLU A 92 -3.69 -8.37 9.09
CA GLU A 92 -2.83 -9.20 8.25
C GLU A 92 -1.61 -9.47 9.15
N PRO A 93 -1.28 -10.75 9.45
CA PRO A 93 -0.11 -11.05 10.26
C PRO A 93 1.04 -10.34 9.57
N GLU A 94 1.72 -9.42 10.27
CA GLU A 94 2.82 -8.60 9.75
C GLU A 94 3.63 -9.47 8.81
N GLU A 95 3.41 -9.29 7.50
CA GLU A 95 3.95 -10.22 6.53
C GLU A 95 5.46 -10.07 6.68
N GLU A 96 6.11 -11.15 7.15
CA GLU A 96 7.54 -11.32 6.93
C GLU A 96 7.73 -11.02 5.44
N ILE A 97 8.40 -9.91 5.14
CA ILE A 97 8.67 -9.52 3.76
C ILE A 97 9.52 -10.64 3.17
N GLN A 98 8.87 -11.62 2.53
CA GLN A 98 9.51 -12.62 1.71
C GLN A 98 9.86 -11.93 0.42
N LEU A 99 11.01 -11.26 0.42
CA LEU A 99 11.59 -10.67 -0.79
C LEU A 99 11.79 -11.80 -1.80
N THR A 100 10.90 -11.88 -2.79
CA THR A 100 11.17 -12.67 -3.99
C THR A 100 12.30 -11.97 -4.76
N PRO A 101 13.17 -12.69 -5.48
CA PRO A 101 14.31 -12.08 -6.19
C PRO A 101 13.93 -10.94 -7.16
N ASP A 102 12.68 -10.90 -7.62
CA ASP A 102 12.15 -9.88 -8.54
C ASP A 102 11.55 -8.64 -7.84
N GLU A 103 11.39 -8.68 -6.51
CA GLU A 103 10.80 -7.60 -5.69
C GLU A 103 11.79 -7.04 -4.66
N LEU A 104 13.09 -7.08 -4.97
CA LEU A 104 14.05 -6.32 -4.18
C LEU A 104 13.68 -4.82 -4.29
N PRO A 105 13.24 -4.14 -3.21
CA PRO A 105 13.12 -2.69 -3.23
C PRO A 105 14.49 -2.16 -3.63
N GLU A 106 14.54 -1.22 -4.59
CA GLU A 106 15.78 -0.68 -5.13
C GLU A 106 16.80 -0.45 -4.01
N LEU A 107 17.76 -1.37 -3.87
CA LEU A 107 18.90 -1.16 -3.01
C LEU A 107 19.72 -0.10 -3.73
N ARG A 108 19.46 1.18 -3.43
CA ARG A 108 20.21 2.30 -4.00
C ARG A 108 21.62 2.26 -3.42
N ILE A 109 22.47 1.50 -4.10
CA ILE A 109 23.91 1.54 -3.93
C ILE A 109 24.36 2.77 -4.71
N ASP A 110 24.56 3.89 -4.03
CA ASP A 110 25.10 5.14 -4.61
C ASP A 110 26.60 5.04 -4.99
N GLY A 111 27.14 3.80 -5.02
CA GLY A 111 28.55 3.48 -5.21
C GLY A 111 29.44 3.86 -4.02
N LYS A 112 28.88 4.39 -2.93
CA LYS A 112 29.62 4.93 -1.78
C LYS A 112 29.18 4.34 -0.44
N LYS A 113 27.87 4.09 -0.22
CA LYS A 113 27.32 3.62 1.06
C LYS A 113 26.01 2.85 0.88
N ILE A 114 25.82 1.83 1.73
CA ILE A 114 24.54 1.14 1.96
C ILE A 114 24.18 1.32 3.44
N ALA A 115 22.92 1.61 3.76
CA ALA A 115 22.42 1.79 5.12
C ALA A 115 21.15 0.96 5.35
N PHE A 116 21.09 0.25 6.48
CA PHE A 116 19.94 -0.53 6.94
C PHE A 116 19.47 0.04 8.28
N GLU A 117 18.18 0.38 8.40
CA GLU A 117 17.56 0.89 9.63
C GLU A 117 16.33 0.06 9.96
N ALA A 118 16.17 -0.32 11.22
CA ALA A 118 15.01 -1.05 11.74
C ALA A 118 14.74 -0.64 13.19
N GLN A 119 13.46 -0.67 13.59
CA GLN A 119 13.06 -0.28 14.95
C GLN A 119 13.37 -1.38 15.98
N GLU A 120 13.38 -2.65 15.58
CA GLU A 120 13.49 -3.79 16.50
C GLU A 120 14.74 -4.66 16.27
N GLU A 121 14.93 -5.18 15.06
CA GLU A 121 16.02 -6.10 14.75
C GLU A 121 16.46 -6.00 13.27
N ILE A 122 17.75 -6.23 13.00
CA ILE A 122 18.29 -6.49 11.66
C ILE A 122 19.04 -7.83 11.69
N THR A 123 18.62 -8.80 10.87
CA THR A 123 19.30 -10.10 10.76
C THR A 123 19.76 -10.38 9.33
N LEU A 124 21.06 -10.60 9.15
CA LEU A 124 21.67 -11.08 7.90
C LEU A 124 21.92 -12.59 8.04
N ARG A 125 21.21 -13.43 7.28
CA ARG A 125 21.27 -14.89 7.39
C ARG A 125 21.75 -15.55 6.11
N CYS A 126 22.61 -16.56 6.25
CA CYS A 126 22.99 -17.47 5.17
C CYS A 126 23.13 -18.88 5.73
N GLY A 127 22.17 -19.76 5.42
CA GLY A 127 22.10 -21.10 6.01
C GLY A 127 22.10 -21.07 7.54
N GLN A 128 23.08 -21.76 8.14
CA GLN A 128 23.26 -21.83 9.60
C GLN A 128 24.01 -20.64 10.21
N ALA A 129 24.50 -19.71 9.39
CA ALA A 129 25.18 -18.51 9.86
C ALA A 129 24.23 -17.30 9.91
N SER A 130 24.40 -16.46 10.93
CA SER A 130 23.65 -15.20 11.05
C SER A 130 24.43 -14.10 11.76
N ILE A 131 24.19 -12.85 11.36
CA ILE A 131 24.58 -11.65 12.10
C ILE A 131 23.30 -10.89 12.46
N THR A 132 23.04 -10.69 13.74
CA THR A 132 21.82 -10.06 14.24
C THR A 132 22.13 -8.84 15.09
N LEU A 133 21.52 -7.70 14.77
CA LEU A 133 21.54 -6.46 15.55
C LEU A 133 20.18 -6.26 16.21
N THR A 134 20.15 -6.03 17.51
CA THR A 134 18.89 -5.87 18.29
C THR A 134 18.70 -4.43 18.76
N ARG A 135 17.46 -4.02 19.02
CA ARG A 135 17.11 -2.72 19.66
C ARG A 135 17.82 -2.48 20.98
N ALA A 136 18.21 -3.53 21.70
CA ALA A 136 18.98 -3.45 22.94
C ALA A 136 20.48 -3.14 22.72
N GLY A 137 20.92 -2.97 21.47
CA GLY A 137 22.32 -2.71 21.11
C GLY A 137 23.21 -3.96 21.09
N LYS A 138 22.64 -5.16 21.19
CA LYS A 138 23.43 -6.41 21.07
C LYS A 138 23.70 -6.73 19.60
N VAL A 139 24.93 -7.15 19.32
CA VAL A 139 25.35 -7.76 18.05
C VAL A 139 25.66 -9.23 18.31
N ILE A 140 24.93 -10.12 17.64
CA ILE A 140 25.05 -11.58 17.82
C ILE A 140 25.55 -12.18 16.50
N ILE A 141 26.69 -12.85 16.54
CA ILE A 141 27.27 -13.57 15.40
C ILE A 141 27.16 -15.07 15.68
N ARG A 142 26.46 -15.80 14.82
CA ARG A 142 26.31 -17.25 14.89
C ARG A 142 26.87 -17.91 13.64
N GLY A 143 27.54 -19.04 13.82
CA GLY A 143 28.06 -19.87 12.76
C GLY A 143 28.89 -21.02 13.34
N ALA A 144 29.13 -22.05 12.54
CA ALA A 144 29.99 -23.17 12.95
C ALA A 144 31.46 -22.76 13.12
N TYR A 145 31.88 -21.69 12.42
CA TYR A 145 33.24 -21.15 12.49
C TYR A 145 33.21 -19.64 12.21
N VAL A 146 33.95 -18.87 13.02
CA VAL A 146 34.09 -17.42 12.86
C VAL A 146 35.58 -17.06 12.74
N LEU A 147 35.99 -16.61 11.55
CA LEU A 147 37.33 -16.07 11.31
C LEU A 147 37.29 -14.55 11.35
N ASN A 148 37.92 -13.95 12.35
CA ASN A 148 38.11 -12.51 12.41
C ASN A 148 39.55 -12.18 11.98
N ARG A 149 39.72 -11.61 10.79
CA ARG A 149 41.02 -11.21 10.24
C ARG A 149 41.05 -9.71 10.02
N SER A 150 42.06 -9.05 10.58
CA SER A 150 42.35 -7.63 10.36
C SER A 150 43.81 -7.47 9.94
N THR A 151 44.09 -6.50 9.06
CA THR A 151 45.46 -6.06 8.76
C THR A 151 46.01 -5.15 9.86
N GLY A 152 45.13 -4.54 10.64
CA GLY A 152 45.47 -3.72 11.81
C GLY A 152 45.13 -4.41 13.12
N VAL A 153 45.06 -3.62 14.20
CA VAL A 153 44.69 -4.13 15.53
C VAL A 153 43.19 -4.42 15.60
N ASN A 154 42.84 -5.59 16.13
CA ASN A 154 41.48 -5.87 16.57
C ASN A 154 41.36 -5.50 18.06
N ARG A 155 40.55 -4.49 18.36
CA ARG A 155 40.46 -3.93 19.71
C ARG A 155 39.15 -4.31 20.37
N ILE A 156 39.24 -5.10 21.43
CA ILE A 156 38.11 -5.48 22.28
C ILE A 156 38.16 -4.60 23.54
N LYS A 157 37.07 -3.93 23.87
CA LYS A 157 36.91 -3.12 25.09
C LYS A 157 35.61 -3.49 25.79
N GLY A 158 35.64 -3.64 27.11
CA GLY A 158 34.46 -3.95 27.92
C GLY A 158 34.84 -4.21 29.38
N GLY A 159 33.86 -4.16 30.27
CA GLY A 159 34.07 -4.40 31.71
C GLY A 159 34.41 -5.85 32.04
N SER A 160 34.04 -6.81 31.18
CA SER A 160 34.46 -8.21 31.27
C SER A 160 34.53 -8.83 29.87
N VAL A 161 35.49 -9.73 29.68
CA VAL A 161 35.63 -10.56 28.47
C VAL A 161 35.76 -12.00 28.93
N GLN A 162 34.86 -12.86 28.47
CA GLN A 162 34.87 -14.29 28.76
C GLN A 162 35.24 -15.05 27.48
N ILE A 163 36.29 -15.87 27.58
CA ILE A 163 36.79 -16.72 26.50
C ILE A 163 36.84 -18.14 27.05
N ASN A 164 36.21 -19.07 26.34
CA ASN A 164 36.20 -20.50 26.66
C ASN A 164 36.75 -21.29 25.49
#